data_AF-A0A820FC83-F1
#
_entry.id   AF-A0A820FC83-F1
#
_cell.length_a   1.000
_cell.length_b   1.000
_cell.length_c   1.000
_cell.angle_alpha   90.00
_cell.angle_beta   90.00
_cell.angle_gamma   90.00
#
_symmetry.space_group_name_H-M   'P 1'
#
loop_
_entity.id
_entity.type
_entity.pdbx_description
1 polymer ?
#
loop_
_entity_poly.entity_id
_entity_poly.type
_entity_poly.pdbx_seq_one_letter_code
_entity_poly.pdbx_strand_id
1 'polypeptide(L)'
;MRGISGIKIYAASCQIISQRFLFIIILLTASSTATNLPNMEENMGILENMGFIDRELNRQALTQAENDIVEAITFLTGPIFFNDDFVTFNEQRPTSIFTGSLTEDQIEQQQNITLDKTSNTSSNELPMETSASFTTSAFLDLENSVYRDKWSIPIKREENLGRCLLSATRLAVDGIADQDEHCKKFMEILIPAAFQKLQCSDPVNTWSTMVQLGIFDMMQLLVDLIAARLAYSPVPTQLLETLAILFDHDSVFQQKNKNRSYNGSHYDEQLGERLLAKSSSSTFSDSNENEQYGWLREIINRFVLKDGIQNLKRQFKSEQPLTALEYNALLSPFVQCMDYLFIDKYQQLFSEHVEEALNYVKNCKEEDYKTEVC
;
A
#
# COMPACT_ATOMS: atom_id res chain seq x y z
N MET A 1 -9.79 13.90 -36.58
CA MET A 1 -10.58 14.51 -35.47
C MET A 1 -11.69 13.57 -34.97
N ARG A 2 -11.35 12.36 -34.49
CA ARG A 2 -12.24 11.48 -33.71
C ARG A 2 -11.37 10.63 -32.78
N GLY A 3 -10.81 11.26 -31.75
CA GLY A 3 -9.87 10.58 -30.84
C GLY A 3 -9.81 11.15 -29.42
N ILE A 4 -10.37 12.34 -29.19
CA ILE A 4 -10.24 13.05 -27.91
C ILE A 4 -11.55 13.01 -27.10
N SER A 5 -12.69 12.72 -27.75
CA SER A 5 -14.00 12.63 -27.07
C SER A 5 -14.23 11.31 -26.33
N GLY A 6 -13.44 10.26 -26.58
CA GLY A 6 -13.53 8.99 -25.84
C GLY A 6 -12.92 9.07 -24.45
N ILE A 7 -11.82 9.81 -24.29
CA ILE A 7 -11.06 9.91 -23.03
C ILE A 7 -11.85 10.66 -21.95
N LYS A 8 -12.68 11.63 -22.33
CA LYS A 8 -13.54 12.36 -21.36
C LYS A 8 -14.71 11.53 -20.83
N ILE A 9 -15.13 10.48 -21.54
CA ILE A 9 -16.17 9.55 -21.04
C ILE A 9 -15.53 8.51 -20.09
N TYR A 10 -14.26 8.15 -20.27
CA TYR A 10 -13.51 7.29 -19.36
C TYR A 10 -13.33 7.87 -17.95
N ALA A 11 -13.27 9.20 -17.81
CA ALA A 11 -13.13 9.86 -16.52
C ALA A 11 -14.43 9.89 -15.69
N ALA A 12 -15.60 9.73 -16.32
CA ALA A 12 -16.89 9.82 -15.64
C ALA A 12 -17.44 8.46 -15.19
N SER A 13 -16.98 7.35 -15.78
CA SER A 13 -17.51 6.00 -15.52
C SER A 13 -16.57 5.10 -14.69
N CYS A 14 -15.34 5.53 -14.40
CA CYS A 14 -14.35 4.78 -13.63
C CYS A 14 -13.97 5.54 -12.36
N GLN A 15 -14.86 5.56 -11.37
CA GLN A 15 -14.52 5.91 -9.99
C GLN A 15 -13.78 4.78 -9.25
N ILE A 16 -13.59 3.62 -9.90
CA ILE A 16 -13.04 2.38 -9.32
C ILE A 16 -11.55 2.18 -9.67
N ILE A 17 -11.07 2.84 -10.72
CA ILE A 17 -9.67 2.76 -11.15
C ILE A 17 -8.98 4.04 -10.67
N SER A 18 -8.17 3.94 -9.61
CA SER A 18 -7.39 5.04 -9.04
C SER A 18 -6.72 5.87 -10.15
N GLN A 19 -6.72 7.21 -10.03
CA GLN A 19 -6.05 8.09 -11.00
C GLN A 19 -4.58 7.69 -11.25
N ARG A 20 -3.94 7.01 -10.29
CA ARG A 20 -2.61 6.43 -10.42
C ARG A 20 -2.51 5.31 -11.47
N PHE A 21 -3.53 4.48 -11.59
CA PHE A 21 -3.58 3.40 -12.58
C PHE A 21 -3.72 3.96 -14.01
N LEU A 22 -4.51 5.02 -14.18
CA LEU A 22 -4.60 5.75 -15.45
C LEU A 22 -3.27 6.46 -15.80
N PHE A 23 -2.60 7.04 -14.81
CA PHE A 23 -1.29 7.68 -14.97
C PHE A 23 -0.20 6.68 -15.39
N ILE A 24 -0.22 5.46 -14.86
CA ILE A 24 0.72 4.38 -15.23
C ILE A 24 0.41 3.78 -16.60
N ILE A 25 -0.87 3.65 -16.99
CA ILE A 25 -1.23 3.31 -18.37
C ILE A 25 -0.68 4.35 -19.34
N ILE A 26 -0.72 5.63 -18.98
CA ILE A 26 -0.15 6.72 -19.80
C ILE A 26 1.39 6.62 -19.85
N LEU A 27 2.06 6.38 -18.72
CA LEU A 27 3.52 6.22 -18.68
C LEU A 27 4.02 5.00 -19.47
N LEU A 28 3.32 3.87 -19.40
CA LEU A 28 3.68 2.64 -20.13
C LEU A 28 3.37 2.74 -21.64
N THR A 29 2.41 3.57 -22.04
CA THR A 29 2.09 3.81 -23.47
C THR A 29 2.87 4.96 -24.09
N ALA A 30 3.50 5.82 -23.28
CA ALA A 30 4.27 6.99 -23.75
C ALA A 30 5.65 6.64 -24.35
N SER A 31 6.08 5.38 -24.36
CA SER A 31 7.40 5.00 -24.90
C SER A 31 7.50 5.00 -26.44
N SER A 32 6.55 5.59 -27.17
CA SER A 32 6.65 5.70 -28.62
C SER A 32 5.87 6.86 -29.22
N THR A 33 6.36 8.10 -29.10
CA THR A 33 6.39 9.04 -30.23
C THR A 33 7.27 10.26 -29.92
N ALA A 34 8.31 10.44 -30.72
CA ALA A 34 9.21 11.58 -30.70
C ALA A 34 8.61 12.83 -31.40
N THR A 35 9.02 14.00 -30.90
CA THR A 35 9.11 15.33 -31.53
C THR A 35 7.81 16.04 -32.00
N ASN A 36 7.40 17.07 -31.27
CA ASN A 36 7.06 18.41 -31.78
C ASN A 36 6.90 19.36 -30.57
N LEU A 37 7.64 20.47 -30.54
CA LEU A 37 7.55 21.48 -29.48
C LEU A 37 6.17 22.18 -29.57
N PRO A 38 5.28 22.08 -28.56
CA PRO A 38 3.94 22.67 -28.65
C PRO A 38 3.96 24.20 -28.46
N ASN A 39 2.91 24.88 -28.93
CA ASN A 39 2.75 26.33 -28.81
C ASN A 39 2.43 26.74 -27.35
N MET A 40 3.01 27.85 -26.86
CA MET A 40 2.89 28.30 -25.46
C MET A 40 1.43 28.44 -24.98
N GLU A 41 0.53 28.91 -25.84
CA GLU A 41 -0.89 29.07 -25.53
C GLU A 41 -1.61 27.71 -25.33
N GLU A 42 -1.18 26.67 -26.05
CA GLU A 42 -1.70 25.31 -25.89
C GLU A 42 -1.24 24.72 -24.54
N ASN A 43 0.01 24.95 -24.17
CA ASN A 43 0.57 24.54 -22.89
C ASN A 43 -0.07 25.29 -21.71
N MET A 44 -0.39 26.57 -21.87
CA MET A 44 -1.18 27.33 -20.88
C MET A 44 -2.57 26.72 -20.69
N GLY A 45 -3.26 26.37 -21.78
CA GLY A 45 -4.54 25.67 -21.71
C GLY A 45 -4.44 24.30 -21.04
N ILE A 46 -3.33 23.58 -21.23
CA ILE A 46 -3.07 22.30 -20.56
C ILE A 46 -2.90 22.50 -19.04
N LEU A 47 -2.11 23.48 -18.61
CA LEU A 47 -1.93 23.80 -17.19
C LEU A 47 -3.23 24.24 -16.50
N GLU A 48 -4.05 25.03 -17.18
CA GLU A 48 -5.38 25.41 -16.69
C GLU A 48 -6.30 24.19 -16.53
N ASN A 49 -6.27 23.27 -17.49
CA ASN A 49 -7.04 22.01 -17.42
C ASN A 49 -6.49 21.06 -16.33
N MET A 50 -5.24 21.22 -15.91
CA MET A 50 -4.62 20.50 -14.79
C MET A 50 -4.92 21.13 -13.42
N GLY A 51 -5.60 22.28 -13.38
CA GLY A 51 -6.01 22.94 -12.15
C GLY A 51 -5.13 24.10 -11.71
N PHE A 52 -4.09 24.45 -12.47
CA PHE A 52 -3.33 25.68 -12.26
C PHE A 52 -4.11 26.86 -12.87
N ILE A 53 -4.98 27.46 -12.07
CA ILE A 53 -5.91 28.50 -12.53
C ILE A 53 -5.27 29.88 -12.75
N ASP A 54 -4.06 30.11 -12.21
CA ASP A 54 -3.36 31.39 -12.36
C ASP A 54 -2.58 31.45 -13.67
N ARG A 55 -3.17 32.14 -14.66
CA ARG A 55 -2.58 32.31 -15.99
C ARG A 55 -1.24 33.02 -15.99
N GLU A 56 -1.03 34.00 -15.10
CA GLU A 56 0.20 34.79 -15.12
C GLU A 56 1.35 33.98 -14.52
N LEU A 57 1.06 33.21 -13.47
CA LEU A 57 2.02 32.30 -12.84
C LEU A 57 2.38 31.13 -13.78
N ASN A 58 1.40 30.58 -14.50
CA ASN A 58 1.63 29.56 -15.54
C ASN A 58 2.49 30.09 -16.69
N ARG A 59 2.25 31.33 -17.13
CA ARG A 59 3.03 31.97 -18.21
C ARG A 59 4.48 32.19 -17.78
N GLN A 60 4.70 32.60 -16.54
CA GLN A 60 6.05 32.78 -15.99
C GLN A 60 6.78 31.44 -15.81
N ALA A 61 6.11 30.43 -15.28
CA ALA A 61 6.66 29.08 -15.15
C ALA A 61 7.03 28.48 -16.52
N LEU A 62 6.15 28.59 -17.52
CA LEU A 62 6.45 28.14 -18.89
C LEU A 62 7.56 28.96 -19.55
N THR A 63 7.69 30.26 -19.26
CA THR A 63 8.79 31.07 -19.82
C THR A 63 10.13 30.65 -19.22
N GLN A 64 10.15 30.37 -17.91
CA GLN A 64 11.33 29.90 -17.19
C GLN A 64 11.72 28.47 -17.58
N ALA A 65 10.74 27.66 -17.94
CA ALA A 65 10.88 26.27 -18.36
C ALA A 65 11.11 26.10 -19.88
N GLU A 66 11.41 27.17 -20.62
CA GLU A 66 11.58 27.13 -22.09
C GLU A 66 10.40 26.49 -22.84
N ASN A 67 9.18 26.68 -22.31
CA ASN A 67 7.91 26.13 -22.78
C ASN A 67 7.79 24.60 -22.66
N ASP A 68 8.57 23.97 -21.77
CA ASP A 68 8.36 22.60 -21.33
C ASP A 68 7.31 22.55 -20.20
N ILE A 69 6.23 21.79 -20.42
CA ILE A 69 5.14 21.65 -19.44
C ILE A 69 5.64 20.93 -18.17
N VAL A 70 6.48 19.91 -18.31
CA VAL A 70 6.89 19.08 -17.17
C VAL A 70 7.75 19.91 -16.22
N GLU A 71 8.69 20.66 -16.77
CA GLU A 71 9.55 21.55 -15.99
C GLU A 71 8.75 22.74 -15.42
N ALA A 72 7.78 23.29 -16.17
CA ALA A 72 6.88 24.32 -15.66
C ALA A 72 6.02 23.83 -14.48
N ILE A 73 5.55 22.58 -14.51
CA ILE A 73 4.83 21.97 -13.38
C ILE A 73 5.76 21.81 -12.19
N THR A 74 7.01 21.40 -12.39
CA THR A 74 8.02 21.33 -11.31
C THR A 74 8.22 22.70 -10.66
N PHE A 75 8.23 23.80 -11.44
CA PHE A 75 8.24 25.15 -10.88
C PHE A 75 6.96 25.49 -10.11
N LEU A 76 5.78 25.17 -10.66
CA LEU A 76 4.49 25.47 -10.05
C LEU A 76 4.20 24.64 -8.78
N THR A 77 4.82 23.46 -8.66
CA THR A 77 4.65 22.53 -7.54
C THR A 77 5.83 22.50 -6.58
N GLY A 78 6.94 23.15 -6.96
CA GLY A 78 8.16 23.23 -6.17
C GLY A 78 8.06 24.24 -5.03
N PRO A 79 8.85 24.05 -3.95
CA PRO A 79 8.83 24.92 -2.76
C PRO A 79 9.36 26.36 -3.01
N ILE A 80 9.77 26.68 -4.23
CA ILE A 80 10.34 27.99 -4.61
C ILE A 80 9.24 29.07 -4.72
N PHE A 81 7.98 28.72 -4.98
CA PHE A 81 6.89 29.71 -5.18
C PHE A 81 6.01 29.98 -3.95
N PHE A 82 6.29 29.37 -2.80
CA PHE A 82 5.53 29.61 -1.57
C PHE A 82 6.22 30.55 -0.56
N ASN A 83 7.33 31.19 -0.94
CA ASN A 83 7.99 32.22 -0.14
C ASN A 83 8.13 33.52 -0.96
N ASP A 84 7.08 34.35 -1.02
CA ASP A 84 6.93 35.56 -0.19
C ASP A 84 5.74 36.41 -0.71
N ASP A 85 4.94 36.94 0.23
CA ASP A 85 3.97 38.04 0.09
C ASP A 85 2.73 37.94 -0.85
N PHE A 86 1.63 37.35 -0.33
CA PHE A 86 0.34 38.08 -0.26
C PHE A 86 -0.62 37.49 0.80
N VAL A 87 -1.00 38.32 1.77
CA VAL A 87 -2.01 38.08 2.80
C VAL A 87 -3.38 38.48 2.25
N THR A 88 -4.44 37.65 2.40
CA THR A 88 -5.71 38.01 3.10
C THR A 88 -6.88 37.01 2.89
N PHE A 89 -7.38 36.53 4.04
CA PHE A 89 -8.77 36.26 4.46
C PHE A 89 -9.65 35.10 3.92
N ASN A 90 -10.11 34.36 4.94
CA ASN A 90 -11.35 33.59 5.10
C ASN A 90 -11.53 32.27 4.33
N GLU A 91 -11.44 31.15 5.07
CA GLU A 91 -12.66 30.40 5.40
C GLU A 91 -12.45 29.49 6.62
N GLN A 92 -13.47 29.52 7.49
CA GLN A 92 -13.56 28.78 8.73
C GLN A 92 -13.71 27.28 8.45
N ARG A 93 -12.84 26.45 9.02
CA ARG A 93 -13.08 25.01 9.18
C ARG A 93 -12.89 24.65 10.66
N PRO A 94 -13.79 23.86 11.29
CA PRO A 94 -13.77 23.68 12.74
C PRO A 94 -12.50 22.96 13.19
N THR A 95 -11.72 23.61 14.04
CA THR A 95 -10.65 23.00 14.83
C THR A 95 -11.25 21.98 15.79
N SER A 96 -11.06 20.68 15.51
CA SER A 96 -11.13 19.65 16.54
C SER A 96 -9.84 19.72 17.36
N ILE A 97 -9.98 20.13 18.61
CA ILE A 97 -8.90 20.20 19.58
C ILE A 97 -8.57 18.76 20.01
N PHE A 98 -7.49 18.20 19.47
CA PHE A 98 -6.84 17.02 20.03
C PHE A 98 -5.91 17.47 21.17
N THR A 99 -6.39 17.40 22.40
CA THR A 99 -5.56 17.45 23.60
C THR A 99 -5.32 16.02 24.09
N GLY A 100 -4.17 15.47 23.71
CA GLY A 100 -3.76 14.13 24.12
C GLY A 100 -2.25 13.95 23.98
N SER A 101 -1.48 14.76 24.71
CA SER A 101 -0.09 14.39 25.00
C SER A 101 -0.11 13.19 25.94
N LEU A 102 0.46 12.06 25.50
CA LEU A 102 0.69 10.92 26.38
C LEU A 102 1.84 11.30 27.32
N THR A 103 1.53 11.60 28.58
CA THR A 103 2.55 11.84 29.62
C THR A 103 3.23 10.52 30.01
N GLU A 104 4.53 10.60 30.29
CA GLU A 104 5.43 9.48 30.66
C GLU A 104 4.90 8.57 31.79
N ASP A 105 3.91 9.02 32.57
CA ASP A 105 3.32 8.28 33.69
C ASP A 105 2.39 7.11 33.31
N GLN A 106 2.07 6.90 32.01
CA GLN A 106 1.29 5.72 31.57
C GLN A 106 2.14 4.52 31.14
N ILE A 107 3.48 4.64 31.16
CA ILE A 107 4.40 3.57 30.77
C ILE A 107 4.78 2.65 31.95
N GLU A 108 4.57 3.05 33.21
CA GLU A 108 5.05 2.30 34.39
C GLU A 108 4.08 1.28 35.02
N GLN A 109 2.89 1.03 34.46
CA GLN A 109 1.97 0.00 34.99
C GLN A 109 1.98 -1.34 34.23
N GLN A 110 3.05 -1.66 33.51
CA GLN A 110 3.29 -3.03 32.99
C GLN A 110 4.57 -3.69 33.54
N GLN A 111 5.16 -3.16 34.61
CA GLN A 111 6.31 -3.79 35.28
C GLN A 111 6.06 -3.88 36.78
N ASN A 112 5.47 -4.99 37.23
CA ASN A 112 5.71 -5.54 38.57
C ASN A 112 5.01 -6.89 38.76
N ILE A 113 5.60 -7.98 38.26
CA ILE A 113 5.68 -9.25 38.99
C ILE A 113 6.99 -9.92 38.58
N THR A 114 7.99 -9.93 39.45
CA THR A 114 8.74 -11.14 39.87
C THR A 114 9.78 -10.73 40.88
N LEU A 115 9.68 -11.26 42.10
CA LEU A 115 10.80 -11.66 42.96
C LEU A 115 10.26 -12.62 44.02
N ASP A 116 10.35 -13.92 43.74
CA ASP A 116 10.89 -14.85 44.72
C ASP A 116 11.47 -16.08 44.01
N LYS A 117 12.77 -16.31 44.25
CA LYS A 117 13.52 -17.48 43.80
C LYS A 117 13.36 -18.58 44.84
N THR A 118 13.02 -19.80 44.43
CA THR A 118 13.92 -20.97 44.59
C THR A 118 13.33 -22.27 44.04
N SER A 119 14.23 -23.07 43.46
CA SER A 119 14.21 -24.53 43.27
C SER A 119 13.62 -25.15 41.98
N ASN A 120 14.57 -25.64 41.17
CA ASN A 120 14.62 -26.94 40.49
C ASN A 120 13.97 -27.14 39.10
N THR A 121 14.86 -27.31 38.12
CA THR A 121 14.88 -28.32 37.05
C THR A 121 13.56 -28.64 36.35
N SER A 122 13.43 -28.19 35.10
CA SER A 122 13.17 -28.99 33.87
C SER A 122 12.57 -28.07 32.81
N SER A 123 13.13 -28.15 31.61
CA SER A 123 12.58 -27.62 30.36
C SER A 123 11.07 -27.86 30.26
N ASN A 124 10.29 -26.78 30.24
CA ASN A 124 8.90 -26.78 29.85
C ASN A 124 8.68 -25.63 28.87
N GLU A 125 8.77 -25.97 27.58
CA GLU A 125 8.08 -25.27 26.51
C GLU A 125 6.58 -25.21 26.89
N LEU A 126 6.02 -24.01 26.94
CA LEU A 126 4.58 -23.85 27.05
C LEU A 126 3.93 -24.41 25.77
N PRO A 127 2.89 -25.25 25.86
CA PRO A 127 2.28 -25.83 24.69
C PRO A 127 1.64 -24.72 23.85
N MET A 128 2.20 -24.48 22.67
CA MET A 128 1.46 -23.85 21.58
C MET A 128 0.19 -24.68 21.42
N GLU A 129 -1.00 -24.09 21.68
CA GLU A 129 -2.26 -24.76 21.36
C GLU A 129 -2.27 -25.05 19.86
N THR A 130 -1.87 -26.27 19.51
CA THR A 130 -2.02 -26.88 18.19
C THR A 130 -3.49 -27.29 17.99
N SER A 131 -4.43 -26.42 18.34
CA SER A 131 -5.80 -26.58 17.85
C SER A 131 -5.73 -26.24 16.37
N ALA A 132 -6.12 -27.17 15.50
CA ALA A 132 -6.15 -26.95 14.04
C ALA A 132 -7.20 -25.90 13.60
N SER A 133 -7.91 -25.29 14.56
CA SER A 133 -8.97 -24.32 14.35
C SER A 133 -8.47 -22.88 14.41
N PHE A 134 -9.25 -21.96 13.85
CA PHE A 134 -9.02 -20.53 14.01
C PHE A 134 -9.18 -20.09 15.47
N THR A 135 -8.45 -19.05 15.88
CA THR A 135 -8.47 -18.57 17.28
C THR A 135 -9.66 -17.63 17.53
N THR A 136 -10.87 -18.20 17.59
CA THR A 136 -12.14 -17.44 17.66
C THR A 136 -12.21 -16.47 18.83
N SER A 137 -11.69 -16.83 20.01
CA SER A 137 -11.72 -15.93 21.17
C SER A 137 -10.94 -14.64 20.92
N ALA A 138 -9.74 -14.73 20.33
CA ALA A 138 -8.93 -13.55 20.07
C ALA A 138 -9.55 -12.68 18.96
N PHE A 139 -10.20 -13.32 17.98
CA PHE A 139 -10.95 -12.63 16.93
C PHE A 139 -12.10 -11.79 17.50
N LEU A 140 -12.94 -12.37 18.35
CA LEU A 140 -14.08 -11.64 18.94
C LEU A 140 -13.62 -10.47 19.80
N ASP A 141 -12.55 -10.64 20.58
CA ASP A 141 -11.97 -9.56 21.38
C ASP A 141 -11.40 -8.44 20.49
N LEU A 142 -10.77 -8.81 19.38
CA LEU A 142 -10.21 -7.88 18.41
C LEU A 142 -11.32 -7.12 17.67
N GLU A 143 -12.36 -7.80 17.20
CA GLU A 143 -13.51 -7.22 16.51
C GLU A 143 -14.18 -6.14 17.37
N ASN A 144 -14.41 -6.44 18.65
CA ASN A 144 -14.95 -5.48 19.60
C ASN A 144 -14.03 -4.26 19.83
N SER A 145 -12.73 -4.38 19.56
CA SER A 145 -11.74 -3.34 19.82
C SER A 145 -11.44 -2.43 18.63
N VAL A 146 -11.46 -2.98 17.40
CA VAL A 146 -11.05 -2.26 16.19
C VAL A 146 -12.00 -1.09 15.90
N TYR A 147 -13.28 -1.20 16.23
CA TYR A 147 -14.27 -0.15 15.98
C TYR A 147 -14.40 0.89 17.09
N ARG A 148 -13.59 0.79 18.16
CA ARG A 148 -13.58 1.81 19.23
C ARG A 148 -12.76 3.04 18.85
N ASP A 149 -13.16 4.20 19.37
CA ASP A 149 -12.43 5.47 19.19
C ASP A 149 -11.08 5.46 19.93
N LYS A 150 -11.08 4.93 21.17
CA LYS A 150 -9.87 4.69 21.95
C LYS A 150 -9.38 3.27 21.65
N TRP A 151 -8.53 3.18 20.63
CA TRP A 151 -7.96 1.91 20.19
C TRP A 151 -6.58 1.70 20.81
N SER A 152 -6.44 0.63 21.60
CA SER A 152 -5.13 0.11 22.01
C SER A 152 -4.68 -0.88 20.96
N ILE A 153 -3.49 -0.65 20.38
CA ILE A 153 -3.01 -1.39 19.22
C ILE A 153 -2.40 -2.71 19.70
N PRO A 154 -2.99 -3.88 19.37
CA PRO A 154 -2.36 -5.16 19.66
C PRO A 154 -1.29 -5.42 18.60
N ILE A 155 -0.03 -5.17 18.92
CA ILE A 155 1.11 -5.18 17.98
C ILE A 155 2.12 -6.28 18.29
N LYS A 156 1.90 -7.07 19.35
CA LYS A 156 2.74 -8.22 19.67
C LYS A 156 2.20 -9.49 19.02
N ARG A 157 3.09 -10.45 18.75
CA ARG A 157 2.72 -11.74 18.14
C ARG A 157 1.78 -12.55 19.03
N GLU A 158 1.91 -12.39 20.34
CA GLU A 158 1.12 -13.08 21.37
C GLU A 158 -0.21 -12.37 21.66
N GLU A 159 -0.40 -11.15 21.14
CA GLU A 159 -1.65 -10.39 21.29
C GLU A 159 -2.66 -10.77 20.18
N ASN A 160 -3.90 -10.30 20.31
CA ASN A 160 -5.02 -10.79 19.52
C ASN A 160 -4.81 -10.69 18.00
N LEU A 161 -4.27 -9.57 17.50
CA LEU A 161 -4.00 -9.42 16.06
C LEU A 161 -2.92 -10.41 15.59
N GLY A 162 -1.80 -10.51 16.31
CA GLY A 162 -0.72 -11.45 15.98
C GLY A 162 -1.20 -12.90 15.98
N ARG A 163 -1.97 -13.29 17.00
CA ARG A 163 -2.56 -14.63 17.11
C ARG A 163 -3.52 -14.94 15.96
N CYS A 164 -4.40 -13.99 15.60
CA CYS A 164 -5.29 -14.15 14.46
C CYS A 164 -4.53 -14.26 13.13
N LEU A 165 -3.51 -13.42 12.90
CA LEU A 165 -2.68 -13.47 11.68
C LEU A 165 -1.95 -14.82 11.55
N LEU A 166 -1.32 -15.30 12.63
CA LEU A 166 -0.62 -16.59 12.64
C LEU A 166 -1.59 -17.76 12.40
N SER A 167 -2.73 -17.75 13.09
CA SER A 167 -3.75 -18.80 12.94
C SER A 167 -4.36 -18.81 11.54
N ALA A 168 -4.70 -17.63 10.99
CA ALA A 168 -5.21 -17.51 9.62
C ALA A 168 -4.17 -17.97 8.59
N THR A 169 -2.90 -17.62 8.79
CA THR A 169 -1.81 -18.03 7.89
C THR A 169 -1.72 -19.55 7.81
N ARG A 170 -1.80 -20.24 8.95
CA ARG A 170 -1.80 -21.71 8.97
C ARG A 170 -2.98 -22.29 8.18
N LEU A 171 -4.20 -21.80 8.44
CA LEU A 171 -5.38 -22.26 7.69
C LEU A 171 -5.30 -21.93 6.20
N ALA A 172 -4.66 -20.82 5.84
CA ALA A 172 -4.46 -20.42 4.45
C ALA A 172 -3.46 -21.35 3.76
N VAL A 173 -2.36 -21.72 4.42
CA VAL A 173 -1.41 -22.72 3.92
C VAL A 173 -2.08 -24.10 3.71
N ASP A 174 -3.01 -24.46 4.59
CA ASP A 174 -3.76 -25.71 4.50
C ASP A 174 -4.92 -25.66 3.47
N GLY A 175 -5.21 -24.48 2.89
CA GLY A 175 -6.29 -24.29 1.93
C GLY A 175 -7.71 -24.35 2.53
N ILE A 176 -7.83 -24.17 3.85
CA ILE A 176 -9.10 -24.29 4.59
C ILE A 176 -9.52 -22.97 5.26
N ALA A 177 -8.78 -21.88 5.07
CA ALA A 177 -9.08 -20.57 5.68
C ALA A 177 -10.50 -20.06 5.39
N ASP A 178 -11.00 -20.26 4.16
CA ASP A 178 -12.34 -19.80 3.77
C ASP A 178 -13.48 -20.68 4.31
N GLN A 179 -13.15 -21.85 4.87
CA GLN A 179 -14.13 -22.77 5.46
C GLN A 179 -14.49 -22.36 6.90
N ASP A 180 -13.61 -21.63 7.58
CA ASP A 180 -13.86 -21.09 8.92
C ASP A 180 -14.48 -19.69 8.81
N GLU A 181 -15.71 -19.54 9.31
CA GLU A 181 -16.47 -18.28 9.20
C GLU A 181 -15.75 -17.09 9.87
N HIS A 182 -15.09 -17.32 11.01
CA HIS A 182 -14.38 -16.27 11.73
C HIS A 182 -13.07 -15.90 11.03
N CYS A 183 -12.35 -16.89 10.49
CA CYS A 183 -11.16 -16.65 9.68
C CYS A 183 -11.50 -15.86 8.42
N LYS A 184 -12.60 -16.21 7.74
CA LYS A 184 -13.09 -15.48 6.57
C LYS A 184 -13.45 -14.03 6.91
N LYS A 185 -14.25 -13.79 7.95
CA LYS A 185 -14.57 -12.43 8.42
C LYS A 185 -13.33 -11.65 8.84
N PHE A 186 -12.37 -12.32 9.48
CA PHE A 186 -11.10 -11.71 9.83
C PHE A 186 -10.36 -11.21 8.57
N MET A 187 -10.26 -12.04 7.54
CA MET A 187 -9.58 -11.69 6.28
C MET A 187 -10.31 -10.62 5.47
N GLU A 188 -11.64 -10.69 5.38
CA GLU A 188 -12.44 -9.84 4.49
C GLU A 188 -12.86 -8.50 5.12
N ILE A 189 -13.00 -8.44 6.44
CA ILE A 189 -13.60 -7.28 7.13
C ILE A 189 -12.62 -6.69 8.13
N LEU A 190 -12.08 -7.51 9.03
CA LEU A 190 -11.31 -7.00 10.16
C LEU A 190 -9.92 -6.52 9.75
N ILE A 191 -9.21 -7.29 8.92
CA ILE A 191 -7.87 -6.92 8.43
C ILE A 191 -7.90 -5.57 7.69
N PRO A 192 -8.78 -5.33 6.70
CA PRO A 192 -8.86 -4.03 6.04
C PRO A 192 -9.10 -2.88 7.04
N ALA A 193 -10.05 -3.04 7.96
CA ALA A 193 -10.37 -2.00 8.95
C ALA A 193 -9.21 -1.73 9.92
N ALA A 194 -8.53 -2.79 10.39
CA ALA A 194 -7.41 -2.66 11.30
C ALA A 194 -6.20 -1.99 10.61
N PHE A 195 -5.80 -2.47 9.44
CA PHE A 195 -4.63 -1.95 8.74
C PHE A 195 -4.85 -0.58 8.12
N GLN A 196 -6.08 -0.20 7.77
CA GLN A 196 -6.41 1.18 7.42
C GLN A 196 -6.07 2.13 8.58
N LYS A 197 -6.38 1.75 9.84
CA LYS A 197 -5.98 2.54 11.01
C LYS A 197 -4.46 2.50 11.25
N LEU A 198 -3.82 1.33 11.12
CA LEU A 198 -2.36 1.20 11.34
C LEU A 198 -1.52 1.96 10.32
N GLN A 199 -2.01 2.10 9.08
CA GLN A 199 -1.21 2.62 7.97
C GLN A 199 -1.58 4.05 7.60
N CYS A 200 -2.84 4.46 7.79
CA CYS A 200 -3.36 5.71 7.21
C CYS A 200 -3.91 6.71 8.24
N SER A 201 -4.01 6.36 9.53
CA SER A 201 -4.61 7.28 10.52
C SER A 201 -3.60 8.31 11.07
N ASP A 202 -4.08 9.49 11.43
CA ASP A 202 -3.24 10.57 11.98
C ASP A 202 -2.39 10.16 13.20
N PRO A 203 -2.89 9.33 14.15
CA PRO A 203 -2.09 8.88 15.29
C PRO A 203 -0.81 8.13 14.93
N VAL A 204 -0.71 7.56 13.72
CA VAL A 204 0.50 6.88 13.24
C VAL A 204 1.73 7.78 13.35
N ASN A 205 1.57 9.10 13.16
CA ASN A 205 2.68 10.05 13.25
C ASN A 205 3.18 10.28 14.69
N THR A 206 2.35 10.01 15.70
CA THR A 206 2.63 10.30 17.11
C THR A 206 3.10 9.08 17.89
N TRP A 207 2.89 7.87 17.35
CA TRP A 207 3.30 6.64 18.01
C TRP A 207 4.82 6.49 18.13
N SER A 208 5.24 5.91 19.26
CA SER A 208 6.65 5.69 19.61
C SER A 208 7.33 4.69 18.68
N THR A 209 8.66 4.70 18.64
CA THR A 209 9.44 3.77 17.82
C THR A 209 9.13 2.29 18.11
N MET A 210 8.89 1.93 19.37
CA MET A 210 8.49 0.55 19.72
C MET A 210 7.15 0.17 19.09
N VAL A 211 6.20 1.11 19.04
CA VAL A 211 4.90 0.85 18.39
C VAL A 211 5.07 0.69 16.88
N GLN A 212 5.87 1.54 16.24
CA GLN A 212 6.17 1.42 14.80
C GLN A 212 6.79 0.07 14.45
N LEU A 213 7.72 -0.42 15.28
CA LEU A 213 8.35 -1.74 15.11
C LEU A 213 7.33 -2.88 15.23
N GLY A 214 6.45 -2.82 16.24
CA GLY A 214 5.40 -3.84 16.39
C GLY A 214 4.41 -3.83 15.23
N ILE A 215 4.07 -2.66 14.69
CA ILE A 215 3.22 -2.56 13.47
C ILE A 215 3.94 -3.21 12.28
N PHE A 216 5.23 -2.93 12.10
CA PHE A 216 6.03 -3.55 11.05
C PHE A 216 6.06 -5.09 11.17
N ASP A 217 6.19 -5.61 12.40
CA ASP A 217 6.07 -7.04 12.68
C ASP A 217 4.69 -7.61 12.28
N MET A 218 3.61 -6.87 12.53
CA MET A 218 2.25 -7.28 12.10
C MET A 218 2.09 -7.22 10.58
N MET A 219 2.68 -6.24 9.90
CA MET A 219 2.71 -6.18 8.43
C MET A 219 3.41 -7.40 7.84
N GLN A 220 4.53 -7.81 8.44
CA GLN A 220 5.25 -9.02 8.04
C GLN A 220 4.38 -10.29 8.16
N LEU A 221 3.62 -10.43 9.25
CA LEU A 221 2.68 -11.55 9.41
C LEU A 221 1.52 -11.47 8.42
N LEU A 222 1.00 -10.27 8.14
CA LEU A 222 -0.05 -10.08 7.15
C LEU A 222 0.42 -10.46 5.73
N VAL A 223 1.64 -10.07 5.35
CA VAL A 223 2.22 -10.43 4.05
C VAL A 223 2.35 -11.94 3.89
N ASP A 224 2.74 -12.66 4.96
CA ASP A 224 2.78 -14.13 4.96
C ASP A 224 1.38 -14.73 4.72
N LEU A 225 0.35 -14.22 5.40
CA LEU A 225 -1.05 -14.62 5.21
C LEU A 225 -1.51 -14.39 3.77
N ILE A 226 -1.30 -13.19 3.23
CA ILE A 226 -1.76 -12.81 1.89
C ILE A 226 -1.09 -13.69 0.84
N ALA A 227 0.23 -13.88 0.94
CA ALA A 227 0.98 -14.73 0.03
C ALA A 227 0.49 -16.19 0.06
N ALA A 228 0.17 -16.73 1.25
CA ALA A 228 -0.41 -18.07 1.39
C ALA A 228 -1.83 -18.16 0.82
N ARG A 229 -2.72 -17.20 1.15
CA ARG A 229 -4.12 -17.21 0.69
C ARG A 229 -4.22 -17.06 -0.83
N LEU A 230 -3.29 -16.35 -1.48
CA LEU A 230 -3.23 -16.24 -2.94
C LEU A 230 -3.01 -17.57 -3.68
N ALA A 231 -2.65 -18.66 -3.00
CA ALA A 231 -2.51 -19.96 -3.66
C ALA A 231 -3.87 -20.56 -4.10
N TYR A 232 -4.99 -20.04 -3.57
CA TYR A 232 -6.33 -20.61 -3.73
C TYR A 232 -7.30 -19.63 -4.40
N SER A 233 -8.27 -20.14 -5.15
CA SER A 233 -9.36 -19.36 -5.73
C SER A 233 -10.56 -19.28 -4.77
N PRO A 234 -11.38 -18.22 -4.82
CA PRO A 234 -11.27 -17.04 -5.71
C PRO A 234 -10.16 -16.08 -5.26
N VAL A 235 -9.89 -15.06 -6.10
CA VAL A 235 -8.94 -13.99 -5.81
C VAL A 235 -9.34 -13.28 -4.51
N PRO A 236 -8.45 -13.17 -3.51
CA PRO A 236 -8.77 -12.55 -2.23
C PRO A 236 -8.67 -11.01 -2.33
N THR A 237 -9.67 -10.38 -2.96
CA THR A 237 -9.68 -8.94 -3.30
C THR A 237 -9.44 -8.03 -2.10
N GLN A 238 -10.13 -8.25 -0.96
CA GLN A 238 -9.99 -7.44 0.26
C GLN A 238 -8.58 -7.49 0.87
N LEU A 239 -7.94 -8.66 0.80
CA LEU A 239 -6.56 -8.82 1.25
C LEU A 239 -5.57 -8.11 0.32
N LEU A 240 -5.80 -8.18 -0.99
CA LEU A 240 -4.97 -7.49 -1.98
C LEU A 240 -5.13 -5.96 -1.92
N GLU A 241 -6.34 -5.45 -1.68
CA GLU A 241 -6.56 -4.03 -1.40
C GLU A 241 -5.81 -3.59 -0.15
N THR A 242 -5.80 -4.42 0.90
CA THR A 242 -4.98 -4.15 2.09
C THR A 242 -3.49 -4.20 1.77
N LEU A 243 -3.03 -5.13 0.92
CA LEU A 243 -1.64 -5.18 0.45
C LEU A 243 -1.25 -3.89 -0.28
N ALA A 244 -2.15 -3.30 -1.05
CA ALA A 244 -1.91 -2.03 -1.73
C ALA A 244 -1.68 -0.89 -0.74
N ILE A 245 -2.39 -0.86 0.38
CA ILE A 245 -2.13 0.10 1.47
C ILE A 245 -0.74 -0.12 2.08
N LEU A 246 -0.35 -1.38 2.33
CA LEU A 246 0.97 -1.70 2.89
C LEU A 246 2.11 -1.30 1.94
N PHE A 247 1.88 -1.41 0.63
CA PHE A 247 2.86 -1.11 -0.41
C PHE A 247 2.85 0.37 -0.82
N ASP A 248 1.89 1.16 -0.35
CA ASP A 248 1.79 2.58 -0.67
C ASP A 248 2.82 3.41 0.10
N HIS A 249 3.83 3.89 -0.63
CA HIS A 249 4.87 4.76 -0.11
C HIS A 249 4.34 6.10 0.42
N ASP A 250 3.14 6.51 0.01
CA ASP A 250 2.45 7.69 0.51
C ASP A 250 1.57 7.45 1.72
N SER A 251 1.42 6.20 2.16
CA SER A 251 0.73 5.92 3.42
C SER A 251 1.45 6.62 4.58
N VAL A 252 0.66 7.02 5.59
CA VAL A 252 1.16 7.75 6.77
C VAL A 252 2.27 6.97 7.46
N PHE A 253 2.12 5.64 7.54
CA PHE A 253 3.14 4.77 8.14
C PHE A 253 4.44 4.75 7.35
N GLN A 254 4.38 4.63 6.02
CA GLN A 254 5.59 4.61 5.19
C GLN A 254 6.28 5.97 5.20
N GLN A 255 5.54 7.07 5.11
CA GLN A 255 6.08 8.43 5.23
C GLN A 255 6.74 8.67 6.60
N LYS A 256 6.12 8.22 7.69
CA LYS A 256 6.68 8.29 9.05
C LYS A 256 8.01 7.53 9.17
N ASN A 257 8.13 6.40 8.47
CA ASN A 257 9.28 5.50 8.53
C ASN A 257 10.20 5.59 7.31
N LYS A 258 10.09 6.66 6.50
CA LYS A 258 10.83 6.81 5.24
C LYS A 258 12.35 6.73 5.39
N ASN A 259 12.90 7.12 6.54
CA ASN A 259 14.34 7.08 6.80
C ASN A 259 14.82 5.76 7.43
N ARG A 260 13.93 4.76 7.57
CA ARG A 260 14.34 3.43 8.04
C ARG A 260 15.15 2.74 6.95
N SER A 261 16.38 2.36 7.30
CA SER A 261 17.27 1.63 6.40
C SER A 261 16.73 0.24 6.09
N TYR A 262 17.10 -0.26 4.91
CA TYR A 262 16.89 -1.65 4.54
C TYR A 262 17.87 -2.54 5.32
N ASN A 263 17.36 -3.49 6.08
CA ASN A 263 18.13 -4.49 6.84
C ASN A 263 17.88 -5.92 6.32
N GLY A 264 17.34 -6.04 5.11
CA GLY A 264 16.91 -7.30 4.49
C GLY A 264 18.04 -8.15 3.90
N SER A 265 19.24 -8.14 4.48
CA SER A 265 20.40 -8.92 4.00
C SER A 265 20.07 -10.41 3.76
N HIS A 266 19.19 -10.99 4.59
CA HIS A 266 18.74 -12.37 4.40
C HIS A 266 17.85 -12.57 3.16
N TYR A 267 17.08 -11.55 2.75
CA TYR A 267 16.32 -11.61 1.50
C TYR A 267 17.27 -11.56 0.31
N ASP A 268 18.32 -10.74 0.36
CA ASP A 268 19.31 -10.65 -0.71
C ASP A 268 19.99 -12.00 -0.97
N GLU A 269 20.41 -12.67 0.12
CA GLU A 269 21.03 -13.99 0.07
C GLU A 269 20.08 -15.09 -0.43
N GLN A 270 18.82 -15.10 0.04
CA GLN A 270 17.87 -16.16 -0.29
C GLN A 270 17.20 -15.99 -1.66
N LEU A 271 16.98 -14.75 -2.10
CA LEU A 271 16.26 -14.46 -3.33
C LEU A 271 17.20 -14.26 -4.52
N GLY A 272 18.37 -13.63 -4.34
CA GLY A 272 19.29 -13.30 -5.43
C GLY A 272 18.55 -12.64 -6.60
N GLU A 273 18.56 -13.27 -7.78
CA GLU A 273 17.89 -12.78 -9.00
C GLU A 273 16.35 -12.68 -8.91
N ARG A 274 15.75 -13.32 -7.89
CA ARG A 274 14.30 -13.23 -7.61
C ARG A 274 13.92 -11.94 -6.88
N LEU A 275 14.88 -11.16 -6.37
CA LEU A 275 14.59 -9.87 -5.71
C LEU A 275 13.71 -8.99 -6.61
N LEU A 276 12.71 -8.37 -6.01
CA LEU A 276 11.77 -7.51 -6.71
C LEU A 276 12.00 -6.04 -6.37
N ALA A 277 12.23 -5.73 -5.10
CA ALA A 277 12.58 -4.39 -4.64
C ALA A 277 14.11 -4.24 -4.50
N LYS A 278 14.61 -3.05 -4.83
CA LYS A 278 16.05 -2.70 -4.84
C LYS A 278 16.62 -2.69 -3.42
N SER A 279 17.64 -3.49 -3.15
CA SER A 279 18.43 -3.40 -1.91
C SER A 279 19.20 -2.07 -1.86
N SER A 280 19.59 -1.62 -0.66
CA SER A 280 20.45 -0.43 -0.53
C SER A 280 21.76 -0.63 -1.28
N SER A 281 22.06 0.27 -2.21
CA SER A 281 23.31 0.27 -2.96
C SER A 281 24.47 0.60 -2.01
N SER A 282 25.51 -0.24 -1.99
CA SER A 282 26.71 0.01 -1.17
C SER A 282 27.71 0.97 -1.84
N THR A 283 27.41 1.44 -3.05
CA THR A 283 28.27 2.41 -3.74
C THR A 283 27.93 3.83 -3.29
N PHE A 284 28.94 4.51 -2.73
CA PHE A 284 28.97 5.89 -2.24
C PHE A 284 28.50 6.99 -3.24
N SER A 285 28.02 6.62 -4.43
CA SER A 285 27.65 7.52 -5.52
C SER A 285 26.14 7.69 -5.75
N ASP A 286 25.30 6.87 -5.12
CA ASP A 286 23.84 6.99 -5.29
C ASP A 286 23.27 7.96 -4.27
N SER A 287 22.49 8.93 -4.75
CA SER A 287 21.82 9.95 -3.95
C SER A 287 21.02 9.35 -2.79
N ASN A 288 20.98 10.05 -1.66
CA ASN A 288 20.27 9.67 -0.42
C ASN A 288 18.80 9.23 -0.61
N GLU A 289 18.16 9.54 -1.74
CA GLU A 289 16.81 9.11 -2.09
C GLU A 289 16.72 7.59 -2.29
N ASN A 290 17.77 6.96 -2.84
CA ASN A 290 17.82 5.50 -3.05
C ASN A 290 17.95 4.69 -1.75
N GLU A 291 18.12 5.33 -0.59
CA GLU A 291 18.18 4.69 0.74
C GLU A 291 16.86 4.78 1.52
N GLN A 292 15.86 5.51 1.02
CA GLN A 292 14.57 5.71 1.70
C GLN A 292 13.62 4.53 1.58
N TYR A 293 12.67 4.39 2.51
CA TYR A 293 11.65 3.34 2.51
C TYR A 293 12.23 1.91 2.57
N GLY A 294 13.27 1.69 3.39
CA GLY A 294 13.85 0.37 3.57
C GLY A 294 12.85 -0.69 4.05
N TRP A 295 11.97 -0.33 4.98
CA TRP A 295 10.91 -1.22 5.48
C TRP A 295 9.89 -1.62 4.41
N LEU A 296 9.48 -0.68 3.53
CA LEU A 296 8.63 -1.00 2.38
C LEU A 296 9.28 -2.06 1.48
N ARG A 297 10.56 -1.85 1.15
CA ARG A 297 11.33 -2.79 0.32
C ARG A 297 11.49 -4.16 0.97
N GLU A 298 11.70 -4.23 2.27
CA GLU A 298 11.71 -5.49 3.02
C GLU A 298 10.38 -6.23 2.93
N ILE A 299 9.27 -5.52 3.08
CA ILE A 299 7.92 -6.10 3.01
C ILE A 299 7.61 -6.63 1.60
N ILE A 300 8.02 -5.91 0.56
CA ILE A 300 7.91 -6.36 -0.83
C ILE A 300 8.74 -7.64 -1.04
N ASN A 301 10.01 -7.66 -0.61
CA ASN A 301 10.86 -8.83 -0.78
C ASN A 301 10.42 -10.01 0.11
N ARG A 302 9.78 -9.76 1.25
CA ARG A 302 9.11 -10.81 2.04
C ARG A 302 7.96 -11.46 1.28
N PHE A 303 7.14 -10.66 0.59
CA PHE A 303 6.06 -11.20 -0.25
C PHE A 303 6.61 -12.13 -1.33
N VAL A 304 7.75 -11.77 -1.94
CA VAL A 304 8.45 -12.64 -2.91
C VAL A 304 8.95 -13.92 -2.26
N LEU A 305 9.56 -13.82 -1.06
CA LEU A 305 10.08 -14.97 -0.31
C LEU A 305 8.99 -15.97 0.05
N LYS A 306 7.77 -15.49 0.30
CA LYS A 306 6.60 -16.32 0.63
C LYS A 306 5.83 -16.82 -0.60
N ASP A 307 6.50 -16.86 -1.74
CA ASP A 307 5.95 -17.28 -3.04
C ASP A 307 4.72 -16.47 -3.50
N GLY A 308 4.55 -15.25 -2.95
CA GLY A 308 3.42 -14.38 -3.27
C GLY A 308 3.34 -14.04 -4.76
N ILE A 309 4.48 -13.78 -5.41
CA ILE A 309 4.53 -13.52 -6.86
C ILE A 309 4.13 -14.76 -7.67
N GLN A 310 4.56 -15.95 -7.24
CA GLN A 310 4.21 -17.20 -7.95
C GLN A 310 2.71 -17.48 -7.82
N ASN A 311 2.15 -17.32 -6.63
CA ASN A 311 0.73 -17.49 -6.37
C ASN A 311 -0.10 -16.43 -7.09
N LEU A 312 0.35 -15.17 -7.13
CA LEU A 312 -0.29 -14.09 -7.87
C LEU A 312 -0.31 -14.35 -9.38
N LYS A 313 0.78 -14.84 -9.98
CA LYS A 313 0.79 -15.27 -11.39
C LYS A 313 -0.21 -16.39 -11.68
N ARG A 314 -0.44 -17.29 -10.72
CA ARG A 314 -1.42 -18.36 -10.87
C ARG A 314 -2.84 -17.79 -10.94
N GLN A 315 -3.13 -16.71 -10.23
CA GLN A 315 -4.44 -16.05 -10.27
C GLN A 315 -4.72 -15.40 -11.62
N PHE A 316 -3.74 -14.76 -12.27
CA PHE A 316 -3.89 -14.27 -13.64
C PHE A 316 -4.18 -15.36 -14.66
N LYS A 317 -3.73 -16.59 -14.37
CA LYS A 317 -3.93 -17.77 -15.23
C LYS A 317 -5.09 -18.65 -14.78
N SER A 318 -6.05 -18.08 -14.04
CA SER A 318 -7.26 -18.78 -13.62
C SER A 318 -8.03 -19.33 -14.83
N GLU A 319 -8.72 -20.46 -14.65
CA GLU A 319 -9.59 -21.04 -15.69
C GLU A 319 -10.81 -20.16 -15.99
N GLN A 320 -11.22 -19.34 -15.02
CA GLN A 320 -12.31 -18.38 -15.18
C GLN A 320 -11.76 -17.00 -15.56
N PRO A 321 -12.44 -16.27 -16.46
CA PRO A 321 -12.04 -14.91 -16.81
C PRO A 321 -12.14 -14.01 -15.59
N LEU A 322 -11.08 -13.25 -15.33
CA LEU A 322 -11.05 -12.28 -14.23
C LEU A 322 -12.00 -11.12 -14.48
N THR A 323 -12.62 -10.64 -13.40
CA THR A 323 -13.44 -9.42 -13.37
C THR A 323 -12.58 -8.16 -13.30
N ALA A 324 -13.17 -6.98 -13.56
CA ALA A 324 -12.46 -5.70 -13.42
C ALA A 324 -11.92 -5.50 -12.00
N LEU A 325 -12.70 -5.88 -10.99
CA LEU A 325 -12.32 -5.81 -9.58
C LEU A 325 -11.10 -6.69 -9.28
N GLU A 326 -11.06 -7.91 -9.81
CA GLU A 326 -9.95 -8.84 -9.59
C GLU A 326 -8.67 -8.37 -10.29
N TYR A 327 -8.76 -7.87 -11.52
CA TYR A 327 -7.61 -7.24 -12.20
C TYR A 327 -7.05 -6.07 -11.39
N ASN A 328 -7.93 -5.17 -10.93
CA ASN A 328 -7.52 -4.03 -10.11
C ASN A 328 -6.85 -4.49 -8.81
N ALA A 329 -7.44 -5.46 -8.10
CA ALA A 329 -6.89 -5.99 -6.85
C ALA A 329 -5.50 -6.63 -7.06
N LEU A 330 -5.30 -7.39 -8.14
CA LEU A 330 -4.02 -8.06 -8.42
C LEU A 330 -2.91 -7.08 -8.83
N LEU A 331 -3.24 -5.99 -9.53
CA LEU A 331 -2.26 -5.04 -10.06
C LEU A 331 -1.95 -3.88 -9.10
N SER A 332 -2.96 -3.39 -8.37
CA SER A 332 -2.87 -2.18 -7.54
C SER A 332 -1.70 -2.16 -6.54
N PRO A 333 -1.36 -3.25 -5.82
CA PRO A 333 -0.26 -3.21 -4.87
C PRO A 333 1.09 -2.83 -5.48
N PHE A 334 1.36 -3.30 -6.70
CA PHE A 334 2.64 -3.09 -7.37
C PHE A 334 2.71 -1.75 -8.10
N VAL A 335 1.55 -1.19 -8.42
CA VAL A 335 1.42 0.18 -8.89
C VAL A 335 1.88 1.17 -7.81
N GLN A 336 1.48 0.94 -6.56
CA GLN A 336 1.76 1.87 -5.45
C GLN A 336 3.23 1.91 -5.02
N CYS A 337 4.00 0.86 -5.32
CA CYS A 337 5.41 0.75 -4.96
C CYS A 337 6.38 0.72 -6.15
N MET A 338 5.91 1.05 -7.37
CA MET A 338 6.67 0.89 -8.62
C MET A 338 8.08 1.49 -8.58
N ASP A 339 8.25 2.67 -7.99
CA ASP A 339 9.54 3.39 -7.93
C ASP A 339 10.64 2.60 -7.21
N TYR A 340 10.24 1.74 -6.28
CA TYR A 340 11.12 0.91 -5.45
C TYR A 340 11.40 -0.46 -6.06
N LEU A 341 10.75 -0.81 -7.17
CA LEU A 341 10.93 -2.07 -7.88
C LEU A 341 12.01 -1.96 -8.96
N PHE A 342 12.57 -3.10 -9.35
CA PHE A 342 13.33 -3.18 -10.60
C PHE A 342 12.38 -3.07 -11.80
N ILE A 343 12.55 -2.05 -12.63
CA ILE A 343 11.65 -1.76 -13.76
C ILE A 343 11.52 -2.94 -14.74
N ASP A 344 12.64 -3.60 -15.07
CA ASP A 344 12.65 -4.75 -15.97
C ASP A 344 11.84 -5.92 -15.39
N LYS A 345 11.93 -6.13 -14.06
CA LYS A 345 11.17 -7.17 -13.37
C LYS A 345 9.69 -6.82 -13.35
N TYR A 346 9.33 -5.55 -13.10
CA TYR A 346 7.94 -5.12 -13.15
C TYR A 346 7.31 -5.36 -14.52
N GLN A 347 7.99 -4.93 -15.60
CA GLN A 347 7.52 -5.16 -16.97
C GLN A 347 7.37 -6.66 -17.27
N GLN A 348 8.37 -7.47 -16.93
CA GLN A 348 8.31 -8.92 -17.13
C GLN A 348 7.15 -9.58 -16.36
N LEU A 349 6.76 -9.03 -15.21
CA LEU A 349 5.71 -9.59 -14.37
C LEU A 349 4.31 -9.19 -14.81
N PHE A 350 4.12 -7.95 -15.27
CA PHE A 350 2.77 -7.35 -15.37
C PHE A 350 2.37 -6.90 -16.78
N SER A 351 3.29 -6.74 -17.75
CA SER A 351 2.93 -6.17 -19.06
C SER A 351 1.81 -6.93 -19.78
N GLU A 352 1.88 -8.26 -19.86
CA GLU A 352 0.83 -9.11 -20.46
C GLU A 352 -0.52 -8.90 -19.75
N HIS A 353 -0.52 -8.89 -18.42
CA HIS A 353 -1.73 -8.79 -17.62
C HIS A 353 -2.35 -7.39 -17.63
N VAL A 354 -1.54 -6.34 -17.79
CA VAL A 354 -2.02 -4.97 -18.01
C VAL A 354 -2.72 -4.87 -19.37
N GLU A 355 -2.18 -5.48 -20.42
CA GLU A 355 -2.84 -5.52 -21.73
C GLU A 355 -4.16 -6.31 -21.69
N GLU A 356 -4.19 -7.45 -20.98
CA GLU A 356 -5.39 -8.24 -20.74
C GLU A 356 -6.48 -7.41 -20.01
N ALA A 357 -6.11 -6.72 -18.93
CA ALA A 357 -7.02 -5.82 -18.20
C ALA A 357 -7.54 -4.68 -19.09
N LEU A 358 -6.68 -4.07 -19.91
CA LEU A 358 -7.09 -3.02 -20.86
C LEU A 358 -8.06 -3.55 -21.92
N ASN A 359 -7.81 -4.76 -22.43
CA ASN A 359 -8.69 -5.40 -23.40
C ASN A 359 -10.02 -5.80 -22.77
N TYR A 360 -10.02 -6.24 -21.51
CA TYR A 360 -11.24 -6.48 -20.75
C TYR A 360 -12.09 -5.19 -20.68
N VAL A 361 -11.52 -4.10 -20.16
CA VAL A 361 -12.22 -2.81 -20.00
C VAL A 361 -12.73 -2.24 -21.33
N LYS A 362 -11.98 -2.40 -22.43
CA LYS A 362 -12.43 -1.96 -23.77
C LYS A 362 -13.63 -2.73 -24.31
N ASN A 363 -13.78 -4.00 -23.90
CA ASN A 363 -14.80 -4.91 -24.41
C ASN A 363 -15.98 -5.10 -23.44
N CYS A 364 -15.88 -4.63 -22.20
CA CYS A 364 -17.00 -4.55 -21.25
C CYS A 364 -18.15 -3.75 -21.86
N LYS A 365 -19.33 -4.37 -21.97
CA LYS A 365 -20.53 -3.70 -22.45
C LYS A 365 -21.23 -3.01 -21.29
N GLU A 366 -22.03 -1.97 -21.57
CA GLU A 366 -22.81 -1.21 -20.58
C GLU A 366 -23.69 -2.08 -19.64
N GLU A 367 -24.01 -3.32 -20.03
CA GLU A 367 -24.79 -4.26 -19.21
C GLU A 367 -24.00 -4.86 -18.02
N ASP A 368 -22.66 -4.91 -18.10
CA ASP A 368 -21.80 -5.47 -17.04
C ASP A 368 -21.63 -4.50 -15.85
N TYR A 369 -21.76 -3.19 -16.09
CA TYR A 369 -21.66 -2.14 -15.07
C TYR A 369 -22.74 -2.22 -13.99
N LYS A 370 -23.87 -2.91 -14.26
CA LYS A 370 -24.98 -3.03 -13.31
C LYS A 370 -24.79 -4.12 -12.27
N THR A 371 -23.84 -5.04 -12.49
CA THR A 371 -23.66 -6.21 -11.61
C THR A 371 -22.56 -6.00 -10.57
N GLU A 372 -21.71 -4.97 -10.72
CA GLU A 372 -20.60 -4.66 -9.81
C GLU A 372 -20.93 -3.59 -8.74
N VAL A 373 -22.20 -3.15 -8.65
CA VAL A 373 -22.69 -2.29 -7.56
C VAL A 373 -23.79 -3.01 -6.76
N CYS A 374 -23.42 -4.09 -6.07
CA CYS A 374 -24.21 -4.64 -4.96
C CYS A 374 -23.28 -5.13 -3.85
#